data_AF-A0A6A6I7A9-F1
#
_entry.id   AF-A0A6A6I7A9-F1
#
_cell.length_a   1.000
_cell.length_b   1.000
_cell.length_c   1.000
_cell.angle_alpha   90.00
_cell.angle_beta   90.00
_cell.angle_gamma   90.00
#
_symmetry.space_group_name_H-M   'P 1'
#
loop_
_entity.id
_entity.type
_entity.pdbx_description
1 polymer ?
#
loop_
_entity_poly.entity_id
_entity_poly.type
_entity_poly.pdbx_seq_one_letter_code
_entity_poly.pdbx_strand_id
1 'polypeptide(L)'
;MGGSIMDSHGSNGDAAGGNDLRIAIQGLQEKIVTLQESFRWEVNTQRRINDDLTTLNENLYKMVGVLGSRIDTLERGNATIRSYINENHGDGGKDKAVDRKSLVVNDSAESPSSAETAKLQSPAPALLQNTTINTGKKRNYMLNKRPVHDLTAKMPPVMVQFPAVPLTDTELIVFFFNSVSRPIVALRLSSRNWGPSDVTDVLNEHRHITPPYLRNTCCAKSRAAIRRGKDMYGDVWEKDNCEYFASADDAAATDAIRLSGGELDHEVACDVDGLLIDLKKYPEGHGAGIFTQSVKWCAERDVNMNVHLLCKVAAAIKNDTDPYEALFPQGHA
;
A
#
# COMPACT_ATOMS: atom_id res chain seq x y z
N MET A 1 101.37 10.91 29.96
CA MET A 1 100.98 11.23 28.57
C MET A 1 99.87 10.28 28.19
N GLY A 2 98.62 10.73 28.33
CA GLY A 2 97.42 9.95 28.00
C GLY A 2 96.84 10.42 26.68
N GLY A 3 96.73 9.50 25.71
CA GLY A 3 96.10 9.74 24.41
C GLY A 3 94.73 9.09 24.38
N SER A 4 93.70 9.92 24.20
CA SER A 4 92.29 9.58 24.14
C SER A 4 91.95 8.90 22.79
N ILE A 5 91.31 7.73 22.85
CA ILE A 5 90.70 7.06 21.70
C ILE A 5 89.27 7.58 21.60
N MET A 6 88.92 8.21 20.47
CA MET A 6 87.55 8.59 20.12
C MET A 6 86.89 7.44 19.36
N ASP A 7 85.86 6.85 19.96
CA ASP A 7 84.94 5.94 19.30
C ASP A 7 83.88 6.72 18.51
N SER A 8 83.83 6.48 17.21
CA SER A 8 82.80 6.96 16.29
C SER A 8 81.53 6.13 16.46
N HIS A 9 80.47 6.69 17.04
CA HIS A 9 79.12 6.14 16.98
C HIS A 9 78.49 6.39 15.60
N GLY A 10 78.24 5.30 14.86
CA GLY A 10 77.41 5.28 13.67
C GLY A 10 75.93 5.41 14.03
N SER A 11 75.30 6.49 13.57
CA SER A 11 73.87 6.74 13.67
C SER A 11 73.11 5.84 12.68
N ASN A 12 72.59 4.70 13.15
CA ASN A 12 71.55 3.93 12.47
C ASN A 12 70.20 4.60 12.75
N GLY A 13 69.80 5.55 11.90
CA GLY A 13 68.50 6.18 11.98
C GLY A 13 67.95 6.43 10.59
N ASP A 14 67.29 5.44 9.98
CA ASP A 14 66.47 5.63 8.75
C ASP A 14 65.52 4.47 8.41
N ALA A 15 65.30 3.48 9.29
CA ALA A 15 64.44 2.32 8.98
C ALA A 15 62.96 2.47 9.39
N ALA A 16 62.61 3.46 10.23
CA ALA A 16 61.27 3.59 10.79
C ALA A 16 60.25 4.24 9.80
N GLY A 17 60.67 5.23 9.01
CA GLY A 17 59.76 5.95 8.11
C GLY A 17 59.23 5.13 6.92
N GLY A 18 59.95 4.08 6.52
CA GLY A 18 59.54 3.23 5.39
C GLY A 18 58.38 2.29 5.70
N ASN A 19 58.17 1.95 6.98
CA ASN A 19 57.12 1.01 7.38
C ASN A 19 55.75 1.70 7.45
N ASP A 20 55.70 2.92 7.99
CA ASP A 20 54.46 3.71 8.09
C ASP A 20 53.88 4.04 6.71
N LEU A 21 54.75 4.36 5.74
CA LEU A 21 54.32 4.61 4.37
C LEU A 21 53.69 3.38 3.71
N ARG A 22 54.23 2.18 3.98
CA ARG A 22 53.67 0.92 3.44
C ARG A 22 52.29 0.61 4.02
N ILE A 23 52.12 0.81 5.33
CA ILE A 23 50.83 0.64 6.01
C ILE A 23 49.79 1.62 5.45
N ALA A 24 50.17 2.88 5.24
CA ALA A 24 49.28 3.89 4.66
C ALA A 24 48.87 3.55 3.22
N ILE A 25 49.81 3.08 2.39
CA ILE A 25 49.53 2.65 1.02
C ILE A 25 48.59 1.45 1.01
N GLN A 26 48.80 0.46 1.88
CA GLN A 26 47.93 -0.71 1.98
C GLN A 26 46.50 -0.32 2.40
N GLY A 27 46.36 0.55 3.40
CA GLY A 27 45.05 1.06 3.82
C GLY A 27 44.32 1.85 2.73
N LEU A 28 45.05 2.59 1.88
CA LEU A 28 44.47 3.25 0.71
C LEU A 28 44.03 2.24 -0.37
N GLN A 29 44.82 1.20 -0.61
CA GLN A 29 44.48 0.15 -1.57
C GLN A 29 43.20 -0.59 -1.17
N GLU A 30 43.03 -0.94 0.11
CA GLU A 30 41.81 -1.56 0.63
C GLU A 30 40.59 -0.65 0.47
N LYS A 31 40.73 0.66 0.76
CA LYS A 31 39.67 1.65 0.53
C LYS A 31 39.29 1.75 -0.95
N ILE A 32 40.26 1.72 -1.86
CA ILE A 32 39.98 1.74 -3.31
C ILE A 32 39.20 0.50 -3.74
N VAL A 33 39.57 -0.68 -3.25
CA VAL A 33 38.86 -1.93 -3.57
C VAL A 33 37.42 -1.91 -3.06
N THR A 34 37.20 -1.52 -1.81
CA THR A 34 35.83 -1.41 -1.25
C THR A 34 34.97 -0.40 -2.00
N LEU A 35 35.54 0.74 -2.42
CA LEU A 35 34.84 1.73 -3.23
C LEU A 35 34.50 1.19 -4.63
N GLN A 36 35.41 0.45 -5.26
CA GLN A 36 35.17 -0.20 -6.56
C GLN A 36 34.05 -1.24 -6.49
N GLU A 37 34.00 -2.03 -5.41
CA GLU A 37 32.92 -3.01 -5.19
C GLU A 37 31.57 -2.33 -4.97
N SER A 38 31.54 -1.27 -4.15
CA SER A 38 30.33 -0.46 -3.93
C SER A 38 29.82 0.16 -5.24
N PHE A 39 30.72 0.71 -6.06
CA PHE A 39 30.35 1.30 -7.35
C PHE A 39 29.83 0.23 -8.32
N ARG A 40 30.47 -0.94 -8.36
CA ARG A 40 30.01 -2.06 -9.21
C ARG A 40 28.62 -2.55 -8.79
N TRP A 41 28.35 -2.62 -7.49
CA TRP A 41 27.03 -2.97 -6.98
C TRP A 41 25.98 -1.96 -7.43
N GLU A 42 26.25 -0.66 -7.26
CA GLU A 42 25.34 0.42 -7.66
C GLU A 42 25.02 0.38 -9.17
N VAL A 43 26.02 0.20 -10.02
CA VAL A 43 25.83 0.08 -11.48
C VAL A 43 24.95 -1.12 -11.84
N ASN A 44 25.09 -2.25 -11.15
CA ASN A 44 24.26 -3.43 -11.38
C ASN A 44 22.81 -3.21 -10.91
N THR A 45 22.62 -2.53 -9.78
CA THR A 45 21.30 -2.13 -9.29
C THR A 45 20.60 -1.21 -10.29
N GLN A 46 21.30 -0.17 -10.78
CA GLN A 46 20.76 0.75 -11.78
C GLN A 46 20.42 0.06 -13.10
N ARG A 47 21.24 -0.91 -13.54
CA ARG A 47 20.95 -1.72 -14.73
C ARG A 47 19.65 -2.50 -14.56
N ARG A 48 19.48 -3.18 -13.43
CA ARG A 48 18.26 -3.95 -13.12
C ARG A 48 17.03 -3.05 -13.11
N ILE A 49 17.10 -1.88 -12.48
CA ILE A 49 16.00 -0.90 -12.47
C ILE A 49 15.63 -0.50 -13.90
N ASN A 50 16.62 -0.29 -14.78
CA ASN A 50 16.37 0.07 -16.17
C ASN A 50 15.71 -1.08 -16.98
N ASP A 51 16.11 -2.32 -16.74
CA ASP A 51 15.49 -3.49 -17.36
C ASP A 51 14.02 -3.65 -16.92
N ASP A 52 13.74 -3.43 -15.63
CA ASP A 52 12.39 -3.45 -15.07
C ASP A 52 11.51 -2.33 -15.64
N LEU A 53 12.04 -1.10 -15.76
CA LEU A 53 11.36 0.04 -16.40
C LEU A 53 11.07 -0.23 -17.87
N THR A 54 12.00 -0.87 -18.59
CA THR A 54 11.82 -1.24 -20.00
C THR A 54 10.68 -2.24 -20.14
N THR A 55 10.65 -3.27 -19.29
CA THR A 55 9.56 -4.27 -19.26
C THR A 55 8.21 -3.63 -18.94
N LEU A 56 8.17 -2.68 -17.98
CA LEU A 56 6.97 -1.95 -17.64
C LEU A 56 6.45 -1.11 -18.81
N ASN A 57 7.35 -0.40 -19.51
CA ASN A 57 7.01 0.38 -20.69
C ASN A 57 6.42 -0.49 -21.81
N GLU A 58 7.02 -1.65 -22.08
CA GLU A 58 6.48 -2.60 -23.06
C GLU A 58 5.04 -3.05 -22.72
N ASN A 59 4.78 -3.32 -21.45
CA ASN A 59 3.44 -3.70 -20.98
C ASN A 59 2.43 -2.55 -21.12
N LEU A 60 2.85 -1.31 -20.83
CA LEU A 60 2.03 -0.12 -21.04
C LEU A 60 1.66 0.05 -22.52
N TYR A 61 2.63 -0.10 -23.43
CA TYR A 61 2.35 -0.02 -24.87
C TYR A 61 1.34 -1.08 -25.34
N LYS A 62 1.46 -2.33 -24.86
CA LYS A 62 0.47 -3.39 -25.14
C LYS A 62 -0.93 -3.01 -24.65
N MET A 63 -1.04 -2.47 -23.43
CA MET A 63 -2.31 -2.06 -22.85
C MET A 63 -2.95 -0.89 -23.59
N VAL A 64 -2.16 0.11 -23.99
CA VAL A 64 -2.63 1.21 -24.85
C VAL A 64 -3.17 0.68 -26.17
N GLY A 65 -2.52 -0.32 -26.77
CA GLY A 65 -3.02 -1.00 -27.98
C GLY A 65 -4.39 -1.64 -27.78
N VAL A 66 -4.57 -2.40 -26.69
CA VAL A 66 -5.87 -3.03 -26.35
C VAL A 66 -6.97 -1.98 -26.14
N LEU A 67 -6.65 -0.89 -25.44
CA LEU A 67 -7.59 0.21 -25.24
C LEU A 67 -7.97 0.89 -26.55
N GLY A 68 -7.01 1.10 -27.45
CA GLY A 68 -7.25 1.63 -28.80
C GLY A 68 -8.25 0.77 -29.57
N SER A 69 -8.03 -0.55 -29.66
CA SER A 69 -8.96 -1.45 -30.34
C SER A 69 -10.37 -1.47 -29.73
N ARG A 70 -10.48 -1.27 -28.42
CA ARG A 70 -11.77 -1.16 -27.73
C ARG A 70 -12.48 0.15 -28.06
N ILE A 71 -11.75 1.26 -28.16
CA ILE A 71 -12.29 2.55 -28.61
C ILE A 71 -12.83 2.42 -30.04
N ASP A 72 -12.06 1.86 -30.96
CA ASP A 72 -12.48 1.66 -32.36
C ASP A 72 -13.77 0.82 -32.46
N THR A 73 -13.91 -0.17 -31.59
CA THR A 73 -15.11 -1.02 -31.53
C THR A 73 -16.33 -0.23 -31.01
N LEU A 74 -16.15 0.60 -29.98
CA LEU A 74 -17.21 1.46 -29.46
C LEU A 74 -17.60 2.55 -30.46
N GLU A 75 -16.64 3.12 -31.19
CA GLU A 75 -16.91 4.12 -32.23
C GLU A 75 -17.71 3.54 -33.39
N ARG A 76 -17.38 2.32 -33.84
CA ARG A 76 -18.18 1.59 -34.84
C ARG A 76 -19.60 1.32 -34.34
N GLY A 77 -19.75 0.83 -33.11
CA GLY A 77 -21.07 0.60 -32.51
C GLY A 77 -21.90 1.88 -32.40
N ASN A 78 -21.28 2.99 -32.01
CA ASN A 78 -21.92 4.30 -31.95
C ASN A 78 -22.33 4.81 -33.35
N ALA A 79 -21.52 4.59 -34.37
CA ALA A 79 -21.85 4.95 -35.75
C ALA A 79 -23.09 4.18 -36.24
N THR A 80 -23.18 2.87 -35.95
CA THR A 80 -24.36 2.05 -36.26
C THR A 80 -25.62 2.57 -35.56
N ILE A 81 -25.53 2.90 -34.27
CA ILE A 81 -26.66 3.46 -33.50
C ILE A 81 -27.12 4.79 -34.12
N ARG A 82 -26.19 5.68 -34.50
CA ARG A 82 -26.53 6.96 -35.13
C ARG A 82 -27.24 6.76 -36.48
N SER A 83 -26.82 5.79 -37.30
CA SER A 83 -27.52 5.43 -38.55
C SER A 83 -28.95 5.00 -38.27
N TYR A 84 -29.14 4.09 -37.31
CA TYR A 84 -30.46 3.58 -36.93
C TYR A 84 -31.39 4.69 -36.41
N ILE A 85 -30.87 5.64 -35.62
CA ILE A 85 -31.65 6.79 -35.17
C ILE A 85 -32.08 7.66 -36.35
N ASN A 86 -31.16 7.97 -37.28
CA ASN A 86 -31.48 8.78 -38.45
C ASN A 86 -32.53 8.12 -39.36
N GLU A 87 -32.47 6.80 -39.55
CA GLU A 87 -33.47 6.03 -40.31
C GLU A 87 -34.86 6.06 -39.65
N ASN A 88 -34.92 6.04 -38.31
CA ASN A 88 -36.19 6.01 -37.58
C ASN A 88 -36.75 7.39 -37.17
N HIS A 89 -35.96 8.46 -37.28
CA HIS A 89 -36.38 9.84 -37.00
C HIS A 89 -36.48 10.72 -38.25
N GLY A 90 -36.09 10.21 -39.43
CA GLY A 90 -36.06 10.95 -40.69
C GLY A 90 -37.38 11.14 -41.42
N ASP A 91 -38.47 10.47 -41.03
CA ASP A 91 -39.77 10.66 -41.70
C ASP A 91 -40.91 10.77 -40.69
N GLY A 92 -41.05 11.98 -40.15
CA GLY A 92 -42.31 12.43 -39.57
C GLY A 92 -43.38 12.52 -40.66
N GLY A 93 -43.95 11.38 -41.03
CA GLY A 93 -45.23 11.32 -41.72
C GLY A 93 -45.33 10.37 -42.90
N LYS A 94 -45.62 9.09 -42.60
CA LYS A 94 -46.89 8.45 -43.01
C LYS A 94 -46.95 6.99 -42.57
N ASP A 95 -48.07 6.66 -41.94
CA ASP A 95 -48.60 5.34 -41.58
C ASP A 95 -48.08 4.18 -42.43
N LYS A 96 -47.15 3.37 -41.89
CA LYS A 96 -47.03 1.96 -42.26
C LYS A 96 -46.65 1.12 -41.04
N ALA A 97 -47.61 0.31 -40.61
CA ALA A 97 -47.35 -0.85 -39.76
C ALA A 97 -46.37 -1.77 -40.49
N VAL A 98 -45.14 -1.89 -39.99
CA VAL A 98 -44.17 -2.86 -40.49
C VAL A 98 -43.78 -3.82 -39.36
N ASP A 99 -43.92 -5.09 -39.74
CA ASP A 99 -43.77 -6.32 -39.00
C ASP A 99 -42.36 -6.45 -38.39
N ARG A 100 -42.30 -6.72 -37.08
CA ARG A 100 -41.03 -6.94 -36.36
C ARG A 100 -40.50 -8.34 -36.68
N LYS A 101 -39.61 -8.42 -37.68
CA LYS A 101 -38.76 -9.59 -37.88
C LYS A 101 -37.31 -9.30 -37.47
N SER A 102 -36.92 -9.94 -36.37
CA SER A 102 -35.59 -10.47 -36.04
C SER A 102 -34.35 -9.63 -36.37
N LEU A 103 -33.68 -9.12 -35.32
CA LEU A 103 -32.22 -9.00 -35.31
C LEU A 103 -31.67 -9.88 -34.19
N VAL A 104 -31.21 -11.06 -34.58
CA VAL A 104 -30.35 -11.94 -33.78
C VAL A 104 -28.91 -11.44 -34.01
N VAL A 105 -28.23 -11.07 -32.93
CA VAL A 105 -26.78 -10.84 -32.97
C VAL A 105 -26.12 -12.20 -32.75
N ASN A 106 -25.50 -12.73 -33.79
CA ASN A 106 -24.66 -13.93 -33.74
C ASN A 106 -23.32 -13.58 -33.10
N ASP A 107 -23.04 -14.12 -31.92
CA ASP A 107 -21.67 -14.35 -31.44
C ASP A 107 -21.27 -15.77 -31.87
N SER A 108 -20.49 -15.87 -32.95
CA SER A 108 -19.82 -17.11 -33.34
C SER A 108 -18.33 -17.00 -33.00
N ALA A 109 -17.93 -17.69 -31.95
CA ALA A 109 -16.57 -18.18 -31.76
C ALA A 109 -16.61 -19.71 -31.86
N GLU A 110 -16.10 -20.25 -32.97
CA GLU A 110 -15.66 -21.65 -33.13
C GLU A 110 -14.30 -21.80 -32.42
N SER A 111 -13.85 -22.92 -31.82
CA SER A 111 -14.10 -24.38 -31.95
C SER A 111 -13.22 -25.13 -30.89
N PRO A 112 -13.15 -26.48 -30.77
CA PRO A 112 -14.11 -27.55 -31.13
C PRO A 112 -14.23 -28.71 -30.08
N SER A 113 -15.18 -29.62 -30.38
CA SER A 113 -15.15 -31.09 -30.18
C SER A 113 -15.43 -31.71 -28.80
N SER A 114 -16.59 -32.37 -28.67
CA SER A 114 -16.76 -33.84 -28.79
C SER A 114 -18.18 -34.25 -28.36
N ALA A 115 -18.72 -35.26 -29.05
CA ALA A 115 -20.11 -35.72 -29.02
C ALA A 115 -20.47 -36.57 -27.78
N GLU A 116 -21.72 -36.51 -27.32
CA GLU A 116 -22.51 -37.72 -27.03
C GLU A 116 -24.01 -37.44 -26.82
N THR A 117 -24.80 -38.43 -27.23
CA THR A 117 -26.26 -38.50 -27.35
C THR A 117 -27.02 -38.62 -26.01
N ALA A 118 -28.25 -38.08 -25.92
CA ALA A 118 -29.50 -38.86 -25.72
C ALA A 118 -30.68 -38.11 -25.05
N LYS A 119 -31.86 -38.31 -25.69
CA LYS A 119 -33.22 -38.57 -25.16
C LYS A 119 -34.11 -37.47 -24.54
N LEU A 120 -35.33 -37.50 -25.06
CA LEU A 120 -36.58 -36.83 -24.67
C LEU A 120 -36.99 -37.07 -23.20
N GLN A 121 -37.57 -36.03 -22.59
CA GLN A 121 -38.72 -36.17 -21.68
C GLN A 121 -39.63 -34.92 -21.72
N SER A 122 -40.93 -35.15 -21.60
CA SER A 122 -42.07 -34.27 -21.89
C SER A 122 -42.27 -33.10 -20.91
N PRO A 123 -43.04 -32.06 -21.29
CA PRO A 123 -43.20 -30.84 -20.49
C PRO A 123 -44.31 -30.98 -19.44
N ALA A 124 -44.07 -30.45 -18.24
CA ALA A 124 -45.09 -30.15 -17.25
C ALA A 124 -45.64 -28.73 -17.47
N PRO A 125 -46.95 -28.46 -17.31
CA PRO A 125 -47.51 -27.13 -17.50
C PRO A 125 -47.33 -26.31 -16.23
N ALA A 126 -46.49 -25.28 -16.28
CA ALA A 126 -46.42 -24.26 -15.23
C ALA A 126 -47.44 -23.14 -15.53
N LEU A 127 -48.23 -22.81 -14.51
CA LEU A 127 -49.26 -21.77 -14.53
C LEU A 127 -48.71 -20.42 -15.01
N LEU A 128 -49.39 -19.84 -16.01
CA LEU A 128 -49.28 -18.42 -16.36
C LEU A 128 -49.85 -17.56 -15.22
N GLN A 129 -48.98 -16.98 -14.41
CA GLN A 129 -49.33 -15.81 -13.61
C GLN A 129 -49.18 -14.57 -14.50
N ASN A 130 -50.30 -13.85 -14.67
CA ASN A 130 -50.36 -12.55 -15.31
C ASN A 130 -49.46 -11.54 -14.58
N THR A 131 -48.24 -11.33 -15.08
CA THR A 131 -47.45 -10.13 -14.73
C THR A 131 -48.03 -8.95 -15.49
N THR A 132 -48.82 -8.15 -14.77
CA THR A 132 -49.25 -6.81 -15.18
C THR A 132 -48.01 -5.99 -15.53
N ILE A 133 -47.92 -5.53 -16.78
CA ILE A 133 -46.86 -4.63 -17.23
C ILE A 133 -47.09 -3.27 -16.56
N ASN A 134 -46.41 -3.07 -15.44
CA ASN A 134 -46.34 -1.77 -14.78
C ASN A 134 -45.41 -0.88 -15.60
N THR A 135 -45.98 -0.02 -16.43
CA THR A 135 -45.30 1.12 -17.09
C THR A 135 -44.98 2.19 -16.06
N GLY A 136 -44.16 1.83 -15.07
CA GLY A 136 -43.66 2.74 -14.05
C GLY A 136 -42.64 3.69 -14.65
N LYS A 137 -43.02 4.96 -14.81
CA LYS A 137 -42.09 6.10 -15.02
C LYS A 137 -40.88 5.92 -14.11
N LYS A 138 -39.68 5.74 -14.69
CA LYS A 138 -38.41 5.75 -13.95
C LYS A 138 -38.31 7.07 -13.19
N ARG A 139 -38.59 7.06 -11.89
CA ARG A 139 -38.27 8.18 -11.00
C ARG A 139 -36.75 8.24 -10.94
N ASN A 140 -36.17 9.21 -11.65
CA ASN A 140 -34.80 9.66 -11.41
C ASN A 140 -34.76 10.26 -10.00
N TYR A 141 -34.54 9.42 -8.98
CA TYR A 141 -34.14 9.93 -7.68
C TYR A 141 -32.80 10.63 -7.90
N MET A 142 -32.81 11.96 -7.79
CA MET A 142 -31.57 12.73 -7.63
C MET A 142 -30.96 12.26 -6.31
N LEU A 143 -30.08 11.26 -6.40
CA LEU A 143 -29.30 10.78 -5.27
C LEU A 143 -28.37 11.93 -4.88
N ASN A 144 -28.77 12.70 -3.87
CA ASN A 144 -27.87 13.64 -3.21
C ASN A 144 -26.70 12.82 -2.66
N LYS A 145 -25.56 12.87 -3.37
CA LYS A 145 -24.32 12.24 -2.90
C LYS A 145 -23.98 12.91 -1.57
N ARG A 146 -23.89 12.09 -0.52
CA ARG A 146 -23.44 12.57 0.79
C ARG A 146 -22.04 13.19 0.64
N PRO A 147 -21.71 14.24 1.39
CA PRO A 147 -20.37 14.79 1.41
C PRO A 147 -19.36 13.70 1.78
N VAL A 148 -18.23 13.68 1.08
CA VAL A 148 -17.13 12.74 1.33
C VAL A 148 -16.49 13.10 2.67
N HIS A 149 -16.20 12.11 3.51
CA HIS A 149 -15.50 12.34 4.78
C HIS A 149 -14.07 12.85 4.54
N ASP A 150 -13.57 13.65 5.47
CA ASP A 150 -12.24 14.26 5.41
C ASP A 150 -11.10 13.36 5.94
N LEU A 151 -11.42 12.17 6.46
CA LEU A 151 -10.45 11.28 7.14
C LEU A 151 -9.14 11.06 6.36
N THR A 152 -9.20 10.83 5.05
CA THR A 152 -8.00 10.53 4.26
C THR A 152 -6.98 11.66 4.29
N ALA A 153 -7.44 12.92 4.32
CA ALA A 153 -6.57 14.09 4.33
C ALA A 153 -5.93 14.38 5.70
N LYS A 154 -6.48 13.79 6.77
CA LYS A 154 -6.10 14.04 8.17
C LYS A 154 -5.26 12.94 8.79
N MET A 155 -5.08 11.84 8.08
CA MET A 155 -4.37 10.66 8.55
C MET A 155 -3.07 10.52 7.74
N PRO A 156 -2.05 9.84 8.31
CA PRO A 156 -0.82 9.53 7.59
C PRO A 156 -1.09 8.88 6.23
N PRO A 157 -0.21 9.08 5.23
CA PRO A 157 -0.33 8.43 3.94
C PRO A 157 -0.35 6.90 4.04
N VAL A 158 -0.88 6.23 3.01
CA VAL A 158 -1.01 4.76 2.97
C VAL A 158 0.35 4.06 3.13
N MET A 159 1.38 4.60 2.47
CA MET A 159 2.76 4.06 2.42
C MET A 159 3.66 4.72 3.46
N VAL A 160 3.14 5.05 4.63
CA VAL A 160 3.95 5.48 5.77
C VAL A 160 4.70 4.28 6.34
N GLN A 161 5.97 4.46 6.68
CA GLN A 161 6.75 3.43 7.36
C GLN A 161 6.40 3.37 8.84
N PHE A 162 5.96 2.19 9.29
CA PHE A 162 5.69 1.96 10.70
C PHE A 162 6.99 1.89 11.51
N PRO A 163 7.00 2.39 12.75
CA PRO A 163 8.15 2.27 13.64
C PRO A 163 8.41 0.80 13.98
N ALA A 164 9.67 0.49 14.26
CA ALA A 164 10.09 -0.81 14.78
C ALA A 164 9.75 -0.96 16.28
N VAL A 165 8.47 -0.80 16.62
CA VAL A 165 7.92 -1.01 17.97
C VAL A 165 6.59 -1.75 17.86
N PRO A 166 6.21 -2.57 18.85
CA PRO A 166 4.90 -3.21 18.85
C PRO A 166 3.79 -2.16 18.79
N LEU A 167 2.83 -2.37 17.89
CA LEU A 167 1.63 -1.54 17.76
C LEU A 167 0.46 -2.40 18.19
N THR A 168 -0.39 -1.88 19.05
CA THR A 168 -1.71 -2.47 19.29
C THR A 168 -2.60 -2.24 18.07
N ASP A 169 -3.66 -3.04 17.92
CA ASP A 169 -4.63 -2.84 16.83
C ASP A 169 -5.39 -1.51 16.98
N THR A 170 -5.63 -1.05 18.21
CA THR A 170 -6.21 0.27 18.50
C THR A 170 -5.28 1.40 18.03
N GLU A 171 -3.97 1.33 18.30
CA GLU A 171 -3.00 2.30 17.79
C GLU A 171 -2.96 2.32 16.26
N LEU A 172 -3.02 1.15 15.62
CA LEU A 172 -3.05 1.05 14.17
C LEU A 172 -4.29 1.75 13.58
N ILE A 173 -5.46 1.60 14.24
CA ILE A 173 -6.70 2.27 13.84
C ILE A 173 -6.61 3.78 14.11
N VAL A 174 -6.17 4.20 15.29
CA VAL A 174 -6.16 5.62 15.67
C VAL A 174 -5.13 6.41 14.87
N PHE A 175 -3.94 5.86 14.64
CA PHE A 175 -2.82 6.58 14.03
C PHE A 175 -2.58 6.27 12.56
N PHE A 176 -2.95 5.08 12.07
CA PHE A 176 -2.53 4.59 10.74
C PHE A 176 -3.67 4.01 9.90
N PHE A 177 -4.93 4.35 10.17
CA PHE A 177 -6.06 3.74 9.45
C PHE A 177 -6.06 3.94 7.93
N ASN A 178 -5.36 4.95 7.41
CA ASN A 178 -5.15 5.08 5.97
C ASN A 178 -4.41 3.86 5.38
N SER A 179 -3.45 3.30 6.11
CA SER A 179 -2.69 2.10 5.72
C SER A 179 -3.53 0.84 5.64
N VAL A 180 -4.78 0.81 6.12
CA VAL A 180 -5.75 -0.30 5.85
C VAL A 180 -6.02 -0.47 4.35
N SER A 181 -5.69 0.52 3.52
CA SER A 181 -5.69 0.34 2.06
C SER A 181 -4.66 -0.70 1.59
N ARG A 182 -3.62 -1.02 2.38
CA ARG A 182 -2.67 -2.11 2.13
C ARG A 182 -3.30 -3.45 2.54
N PRO A 183 -3.29 -4.48 1.67
CA PRO A 183 -3.95 -5.74 1.96
C PRO A 183 -3.52 -6.39 3.28
N ILE A 184 -2.22 -6.40 3.56
CA ILE A 184 -1.66 -7.05 4.77
C ILE A 184 -2.13 -6.37 6.07
N VAL A 185 -2.28 -5.04 6.06
CA VAL A 185 -2.76 -4.25 7.21
C VAL A 185 -4.25 -4.51 7.45
N ALA A 186 -5.07 -4.51 6.39
CA ALA A 186 -6.48 -4.85 6.48
C ALA A 186 -6.69 -6.27 7.02
N LEU A 187 -5.87 -7.20 6.54
CA LEU A 187 -5.92 -8.60 6.93
C LEU A 187 -5.62 -8.76 8.42
N ARG A 188 -4.52 -8.17 8.92
CA ARG A 188 -4.17 -8.16 10.36
C ARG A 188 -5.36 -7.81 11.26
N LEU A 189 -6.03 -6.69 10.99
CA LEU A 189 -7.18 -6.26 11.78
C LEU A 189 -8.32 -7.29 11.71
N SER A 190 -8.66 -7.75 10.50
CA SER A 190 -9.75 -8.71 10.31
C SER A 190 -9.49 -10.05 10.99
N SER A 191 -8.25 -10.57 10.95
CA SER A 191 -7.85 -11.85 11.55
C SER A 191 -7.82 -11.81 13.07
N ARG A 192 -7.67 -10.61 13.65
CA ARG A 192 -7.67 -10.36 15.09
C ARG A 192 -9.02 -9.86 15.60
N ASN A 193 -10.10 -10.20 14.88
CA ASN A 193 -11.49 -9.91 15.22
C ASN A 193 -11.87 -8.42 15.28
N TRP A 194 -11.12 -7.53 14.64
CA TRP A 194 -11.52 -6.13 14.50
C TRP A 194 -12.49 -5.96 13.33
N GLY A 195 -13.78 -5.94 13.66
CA GLY A 195 -14.85 -5.75 12.69
C GLY A 195 -14.99 -4.30 12.24
N PRO A 196 -15.66 -4.03 11.11
CA PRO A 196 -15.92 -2.67 10.65
C PRO A 196 -16.69 -1.80 11.66
N SER A 197 -17.45 -2.39 12.59
CA SER A 197 -18.14 -1.62 13.63
C SER A 197 -17.14 -1.10 14.65
N ASP A 198 -16.35 -2.01 15.23
CA ASP A 198 -15.37 -1.72 16.27
C ASP A 198 -14.34 -0.69 15.79
N VAL A 199 -13.87 -0.85 14.54
CA VAL A 199 -12.95 0.10 13.91
C VAL A 199 -13.57 1.48 13.76
N THR A 200 -14.84 1.58 13.34
CA THR A 200 -15.48 2.90 13.21
C THR A 200 -15.80 3.54 14.55
N ASP A 201 -16.11 2.74 15.57
CA ASP A 201 -16.37 3.25 16.91
C ASP A 201 -15.08 3.85 17.48
N VAL A 202 -13.95 3.13 17.40
CA VAL A 202 -12.63 3.64 17.80
C VAL A 202 -12.22 4.89 17.00
N LEU A 203 -12.39 4.89 15.66
CA LEU A 203 -12.04 6.07 14.85
C LEU A 203 -12.85 7.30 15.26
N ASN A 204 -14.17 7.17 15.39
CA ASN A 204 -15.03 8.31 15.73
C ASN A 204 -14.84 8.76 17.18
N GLU A 205 -14.46 7.86 18.08
CA GLU A 205 -14.11 8.18 19.46
C GLU A 205 -12.80 8.98 19.55
N HIS A 206 -11.77 8.59 18.81
CA HIS A 206 -10.42 9.14 18.95
C HIS A 206 -10.08 10.26 17.95
N ARG A 207 -10.83 10.45 16.86
CA ARG A 207 -10.55 11.46 15.82
C ARG A 207 -11.74 12.38 15.54
N HIS A 208 -11.45 13.63 15.19
CA HIS A 208 -12.43 14.57 14.66
C HIS A 208 -12.62 14.36 13.13
N ILE A 209 -13.66 13.61 12.77
CA ILE A 209 -13.98 13.26 11.38
C ILE A 209 -15.32 13.88 10.98
N THR A 210 -15.37 14.60 9.86
CA THR A 210 -16.58 15.28 9.40
C THR A 210 -16.89 14.93 7.93
N PRO A 211 -18.09 14.39 7.62
CA PRO A 211 -19.02 13.73 8.55
C PRO A 211 -18.39 12.50 9.24
N PRO A 212 -18.99 11.98 10.34
CA PRO A 212 -18.49 10.79 11.04
C PRO A 212 -18.22 9.61 10.11
N TYR A 213 -17.17 8.85 10.40
CA TYR A 213 -16.79 7.71 9.59
C TYR A 213 -17.80 6.57 9.74
N LEU A 214 -18.29 6.04 8.63
CA LEU A 214 -19.40 5.09 8.63
C LEU A 214 -18.92 3.64 8.52
N ARG A 215 -19.57 2.73 9.24
CA ARG A 215 -19.34 1.28 9.19
C ARG A 215 -19.31 0.72 7.78
N ASN A 216 -20.24 1.13 6.92
CA ASN A 216 -20.30 0.65 5.53
C ASN A 216 -19.08 1.08 4.71
N THR A 217 -18.58 2.30 4.96
CA THR A 217 -17.37 2.82 4.33
C THR A 217 -16.15 2.02 4.77
N CYS A 218 -16.03 1.76 6.08
CA CYS A 218 -14.97 0.89 6.61
C CYS A 218 -15.02 -0.52 6.00
N CYS A 219 -16.21 -1.13 5.96
CA CYS A 219 -16.42 -2.46 5.40
C CYS A 219 -16.00 -2.53 3.93
N ALA A 220 -16.40 -1.54 3.12
CA ALA A 220 -16.03 -1.45 1.71
C ALA A 220 -14.50 -1.30 1.55
N LYS A 221 -13.85 -0.46 2.37
CA LYS A 221 -12.40 -0.25 2.34
C LYS A 221 -11.63 -1.53 2.66
N SER A 222 -11.95 -2.19 3.78
CA SER A 222 -11.26 -3.43 4.20
C SER A 222 -11.49 -4.56 3.19
N ARG A 223 -12.73 -4.76 2.71
CA ARG A 223 -13.02 -5.79 1.70
C ARG A 223 -12.29 -5.53 0.38
N ALA A 224 -12.23 -4.28 -0.07
CA ALA A 224 -11.51 -3.94 -1.28
C ALA A 224 -9.99 -4.20 -1.14
N ALA A 225 -9.41 -3.89 0.03
CA ALA A 225 -8.00 -4.17 0.31
C ALA A 225 -7.70 -5.67 0.35
N ILE A 226 -8.50 -6.46 1.06
CA ILE A 226 -8.32 -7.93 1.13
C ILE A 226 -8.49 -8.57 -0.25
N ARG A 227 -9.51 -8.18 -1.02
CA ARG A 227 -9.69 -8.65 -2.40
C ARG A 227 -8.47 -8.33 -3.27
N ARG A 228 -7.93 -7.11 -3.18
CA ARG A 228 -6.70 -6.74 -3.89
C ARG A 228 -5.53 -7.63 -3.49
N GLY A 229 -5.41 -8.00 -2.22
CA GLY A 229 -4.40 -8.94 -1.75
C GLY A 229 -4.52 -10.31 -2.41
N LYS A 230 -5.74 -10.86 -2.51
CA LYS A 230 -5.99 -12.11 -3.25
C LYS A 230 -5.64 -11.97 -4.73
N ASP A 231 -5.99 -10.86 -5.35
CA ASP A 231 -5.67 -10.60 -6.76
C ASP A 231 -4.14 -10.53 -6.98
N MET A 232 -3.38 -10.02 -6.01
CA MET A 232 -1.92 -9.86 -6.09
C MET A 232 -1.13 -11.12 -5.72
N TYR A 233 -1.60 -11.88 -4.73
CA TYR A 233 -0.81 -12.95 -4.08
C TYR A 233 -1.48 -14.33 -4.16
N GLY A 234 -2.69 -14.43 -4.71
CA GLY A 234 -3.46 -15.66 -4.87
C GLY A 234 -4.42 -15.94 -3.71
N ASP A 235 -5.30 -16.93 -3.90
CA ASP A 235 -6.38 -17.25 -2.94
C ASP A 235 -5.89 -17.84 -1.61
N VAL A 236 -4.71 -18.49 -1.62
CA VAL A 236 -4.13 -19.12 -0.42
C VAL A 236 -3.53 -18.06 0.52
N TRP A 237 -3.10 -16.91 -0.01
CA TRP A 237 -2.48 -15.83 0.76
C TRP A 237 -3.33 -15.36 1.94
N GLU A 238 -4.64 -15.18 1.73
CA GLU A 238 -5.55 -14.73 2.80
C GLU A 238 -5.59 -15.74 3.95
N LYS A 239 -5.64 -17.04 3.63
CA LYS A 239 -5.75 -18.10 4.64
C LYS A 239 -4.47 -18.17 5.49
N ASP A 240 -3.30 -18.26 4.85
CA ASP A 240 -2.02 -18.41 5.54
C ASP A 240 -1.74 -17.20 6.45
N ASN A 241 -1.98 -15.99 5.95
CA ASN A 241 -1.76 -14.78 6.73
C ASN A 241 -2.85 -14.58 7.80
N CYS A 242 -4.08 -15.04 7.58
CA CYS A 242 -5.10 -15.04 8.64
C CYS A 242 -4.68 -15.88 9.84
N GLU A 243 -4.22 -17.11 9.59
CA GLU A 243 -3.77 -18.03 10.63
C GLU A 243 -2.56 -17.45 11.39
N TYR A 244 -1.63 -16.82 10.67
CA TYR A 244 -0.51 -16.09 11.26
C TYR A 244 -0.97 -14.95 12.18
N PHE A 245 -1.76 -13.99 11.67
CA PHE A 245 -2.16 -12.83 12.46
C PHE A 245 -3.08 -13.16 13.64
N ALA A 246 -3.89 -14.22 13.54
CA ALA A 246 -4.74 -14.66 14.64
C ALA A 246 -3.93 -15.15 15.86
N SER A 247 -2.69 -15.61 15.65
CA SER A 247 -1.81 -16.13 16.71
C SER A 247 -0.61 -15.24 17.04
N ALA A 248 -0.25 -14.31 16.15
CA ALA A 248 0.86 -13.39 16.34
C ALA A 248 0.60 -12.37 17.46
N ASP A 249 1.62 -12.09 18.27
CA ASP A 249 1.62 -10.96 19.21
C ASP A 249 1.76 -9.61 18.47
N ASP A 250 1.66 -8.50 19.20
CA ASP A 250 1.72 -7.15 18.63
C ASP A 250 3.07 -6.84 17.97
N ALA A 251 4.16 -7.45 18.45
CA ALA A 251 5.49 -7.23 17.90
C ALA A 251 5.62 -7.90 16.53
N ALA A 252 5.35 -9.20 16.47
CA ALA A 252 5.39 -9.99 15.25
C ALA A 252 4.37 -9.47 14.22
N ALA A 253 3.15 -9.15 14.66
CA ALA A 253 2.12 -8.61 13.80
C ALA A 253 2.48 -7.21 13.25
N THR A 254 3.22 -6.38 13.99
CA THR A 254 3.72 -5.10 13.47
C THR A 254 4.84 -5.31 12.46
N ASP A 255 5.81 -6.17 12.75
CA ASP A 255 6.91 -6.42 11.82
C ASP A 255 6.42 -6.97 10.48
N ALA A 256 5.41 -7.85 10.49
CA ALA A 256 4.82 -8.42 9.27
C ALA A 256 4.09 -7.39 8.38
N ILE A 257 3.66 -6.24 8.92
CA ILE A 257 2.94 -5.21 8.16
C ILE A 257 3.83 -4.01 7.79
N ARG A 258 5.11 -4.00 8.17
CA ARG A 258 6.04 -2.93 7.76
C ARG A 258 6.27 -2.95 6.25
N LEU A 259 6.69 -1.82 5.69
CA LEU A 259 7.00 -1.78 4.26
C LEU A 259 8.22 -2.67 4.00
N SER A 260 8.16 -3.44 2.91
CA SER A 260 9.24 -4.34 2.51
C SER A 260 9.36 -4.43 0.99
N GLY A 261 10.55 -4.79 0.50
CA GLY A 261 10.82 -4.92 -0.94
C GLY A 261 10.48 -3.64 -1.70
N GLY A 262 9.77 -3.78 -2.82
CA GLY A 262 9.36 -2.64 -3.66
C GLY A 262 8.35 -1.68 -3.02
N GLU A 263 7.76 -2.00 -1.86
CA GLU A 263 6.94 -1.01 -1.12
C GLU A 263 7.79 0.14 -0.57
N LEU A 264 9.08 -0.10 -0.28
CA LEU A 264 10.00 0.91 0.25
C LEU A 264 10.30 2.00 -0.79
N ASP A 265 10.26 1.67 -2.08
CA ASP A 265 10.42 2.64 -3.18
C ASP A 265 9.29 3.68 -3.24
N HIS A 266 8.20 3.42 -2.51
CA HIS A 266 7.03 4.29 -2.41
C HIS A 266 6.80 4.80 -0.98
N GLU A 267 7.79 4.69 -0.10
CA GLU A 267 7.71 5.19 1.26
C GLU A 267 7.41 6.69 1.28
N VAL A 268 6.50 7.10 2.16
CA VAL A 268 6.19 8.51 2.43
C VAL A 268 6.51 8.82 3.88
N ALA A 269 7.41 9.78 4.09
CA ALA A 269 7.73 10.30 5.41
C ALA A 269 6.49 10.86 6.11
N CYS A 270 6.42 10.65 7.42
CA CYS A 270 5.36 11.18 8.27
C CYS A 270 5.99 11.48 9.62
N ASP A 271 5.83 12.72 10.08
CA ASP A 271 6.32 13.13 11.38
C ASP A 271 5.23 12.99 12.45
N VAL A 272 5.63 13.03 13.72
CA VAL A 272 4.74 12.92 14.88
C VAL A 272 3.58 13.91 14.80
N ASP A 273 3.82 15.16 14.38
CA ASP A 273 2.76 16.16 14.24
C ASP A 273 1.66 15.72 13.27
N GLY A 274 2.05 15.02 12.20
CA GLY A 274 1.11 14.43 11.24
C GLY A 274 0.21 13.37 11.86
N LEU A 275 0.68 12.67 12.91
CA LEU A 275 -0.15 11.74 13.68
C LEU A 275 -1.16 12.47 14.57
N LEU A 276 -0.92 13.72 14.95
CA LEU A 276 -1.73 14.44 15.93
C LEU A 276 -2.86 15.27 15.31
N ILE A 277 -2.86 15.44 13.99
CA ILE A 277 -3.90 16.19 13.26
C ILE A 277 -5.29 15.64 13.60
N ASP A 278 -6.14 16.49 14.17
CA ASP A 278 -7.52 16.16 14.56
C ASP A 278 -7.65 14.95 15.50
N LEU A 279 -6.62 14.64 16.28
CA LEU A 279 -6.67 13.69 17.38
C LEU A 279 -7.46 14.29 18.56
N LYS A 280 -8.54 13.63 18.98
CA LYS A 280 -9.36 14.01 20.15
C LYS A 280 -8.67 13.63 21.45
N LYS A 281 -8.24 12.38 21.51
CA LYS A 281 -7.60 11.76 22.67
C LYS A 281 -6.76 10.58 22.22
N TYR A 282 -5.70 10.33 22.97
CA TYR A 282 -4.85 9.15 22.78
C TYR A 282 -5.60 7.87 23.16
N PRO A 283 -5.18 6.70 22.63
CA PRO A 283 -5.57 5.41 23.21
C PRO A 283 -5.19 5.34 24.69
N GLU A 284 -5.94 4.52 25.45
CA GLU A 284 -5.74 4.30 26.89
C GLU A 284 -5.91 2.82 27.25
N GLY A 285 -5.43 2.42 28.43
CA GLY A 285 -5.53 1.04 28.93
C GLY A 285 -4.87 0.03 27.99
N HIS A 286 -5.56 -1.07 27.69
CA HIS A 286 -5.06 -2.13 26.79
C HIS A 286 -4.90 -1.66 25.33
N GLY A 287 -5.53 -0.55 24.93
CA GLY A 287 -5.37 0.02 23.59
C GLY A 287 -4.15 0.92 23.43
N ALA A 288 -3.40 1.18 24.51
CA ALA A 288 -2.21 2.04 24.50
C ALA A 288 -0.95 1.23 24.79
N GLY A 289 -0.10 1.08 23.79
CA GLY A 289 1.21 0.45 23.90
C GLY A 289 2.34 1.46 24.13
N ILE A 290 3.58 0.97 24.01
CA ILE A 290 4.79 1.79 24.07
C ILE A 290 4.84 2.86 22.97
N PHE A 291 4.17 2.61 21.84
CA PHE A 291 4.03 3.57 20.76
C PHE A 291 3.25 4.81 21.20
N THR A 292 2.05 4.64 21.77
CA THR A 292 1.26 5.77 22.30
C THR A 292 2.05 6.57 23.33
N GLN A 293 2.79 5.90 24.21
CA GLN A 293 3.65 6.58 25.20
C GLN A 293 4.73 7.42 24.51
N SER A 294 5.36 6.88 23.47
CA SER A 294 6.39 7.59 22.70
C SER A 294 5.82 8.81 21.96
N VAL A 295 4.65 8.68 21.34
CA VAL A 295 3.95 9.79 20.67
C VAL A 295 3.55 10.88 21.68
N LYS A 296 2.99 10.49 22.84
CA LYS A 296 2.67 11.43 23.93
C LYS A 296 3.92 12.18 24.41
N TRP A 297 5.01 11.46 24.65
CA TRP A 297 6.27 12.06 25.09
C TRP A 297 6.78 13.12 24.11
N CYS A 298 6.76 12.81 22.81
CA CYS A 298 7.14 13.75 21.75
C CYS A 298 6.23 14.98 21.73
N ALA A 299 4.91 14.78 21.79
CA ALA A 299 3.92 15.85 21.77
C ALA A 299 4.04 16.80 22.97
N GLU A 300 4.23 16.25 24.18
CA GLU A 300 4.37 17.02 25.42
C GLU A 300 5.65 17.87 25.48
N ARG A 301 6.67 17.50 24.70
CA ARG A 301 7.98 18.16 24.67
C ARG A 301 8.26 18.90 23.37
N ASP A 302 7.27 19.03 22.50
CA ASP A 302 7.41 19.68 21.19
C ASP A 302 8.56 19.09 20.34
N VAL A 303 8.76 17.78 20.45
CA VAL A 303 9.77 17.05 19.67
C VAL A 303 9.09 16.47 18.43
N ASN A 304 9.21 17.18 17.32
CA ASN A 304 8.74 16.67 16.04
C ASN A 304 9.84 15.84 15.35
N MET A 305 9.51 14.58 15.06
CA MET A 305 10.43 13.64 14.41
C MET A 305 9.68 12.67 13.50
N ASN A 306 10.41 12.05 12.58
CA ASN A 306 9.84 11.02 11.73
C ASN A 306 9.34 9.83 12.56
N VAL A 307 8.14 9.36 12.24
CA VAL A 307 7.43 8.31 12.98
C VAL A 307 8.23 7.02 13.04
N HIS A 308 8.92 6.64 11.97
CA HIS A 308 9.71 5.40 11.95
C HIS A 308 10.88 5.41 12.97
N LEU A 309 11.32 6.60 13.43
CA LEU A 309 12.39 6.77 14.42
C LEU A 309 11.89 6.71 15.87
N LEU A 310 10.58 6.61 16.11
CA LEU A 310 10.01 6.50 17.46
C LEU A 310 10.49 5.26 18.24
N CYS A 311 11.11 4.28 17.56
CA CYS A 311 11.79 3.17 18.24
C CYS A 311 12.90 3.63 19.19
N LYS A 312 13.56 4.77 18.92
CA LYS A 312 14.58 5.35 19.81
C LYS A 312 13.94 5.85 21.11
N VAL A 313 12.82 6.57 21.00
CA VAL A 313 12.06 7.07 22.14
C VAL A 313 11.49 5.90 22.96
N ALA A 314 10.89 4.93 22.28
CA ALA A 314 10.35 3.73 22.91
C ALA A 314 11.42 2.94 23.68
N ALA A 315 12.61 2.78 23.10
CA ALA A 315 13.73 2.12 23.76
C ALA A 315 14.18 2.88 25.02
N ALA A 316 14.27 4.21 24.94
CA ALA A 316 14.66 5.03 26.07
C ALA A 316 13.64 4.95 27.21
N ILE A 317 12.34 5.08 26.90
CA ILE A 317 11.24 4.92 27.88
C ILE A 317 11.28 3.54 28.53
N LYS A 318 11.46 2.48 27.75
CA LYS A 318 11.50 1.09 28.27
C LYS A 318 12.68 0.84 29.20
N ASN A 319 13.80 1.52 28.96
CA ASN A 319 15.02 1.40 29.76
C ASN A 319 15.07 2.40 30.94
N ASP A 320 14.00 3.16 31.18
CA ASP A 320 13.94 4.21 32.21
C ASP A 320 15.06 5.26 32.05
N THR A 321 15.37 5.60 30.80
CA THR A 321 16.35 6.63 30.41
C THR A 321 15.65 7.80 29.75
N ASP A 322 16.21 9.01 29.83
CA ASP A 322 15.63 10.19 29.18
C ASP A 322 15.72 10.04 27.65
N PRO A 323 14.58 10.01 26.93
CA PRO A 323 14.61 9.95 25.46
C PRO A 323 15.32 11.14 24.81
N TYR A 324 15.43 12.29 25.50
CA TYR A 324 16.19 13.43 24.99
C TYR A 324 17.67 13.10 24.84
N GLU A 325 18.28 12.42 25.82
CA GLU A 325 19.68 11.99 25.76
C GLU A 325 19.91 10.95 24.65
N ALA A 326 18.94 10.08 24.41
CA ALA A 326 19.01 9.07 23.35
C ALA A 326 18.88 9.67 21.94
N LEU A 327 18.11 10.74 21.79
CA LEU A 327 17.91 11.45 20.51
C LEU A 327 19.04 12.43 20.20
N PHE A 328 19.58 13.09 21.23
CA PHE A 328 20.61 14.10 21.14
C PHE A 328 21.79 13.72 22.05
N PRO A 329 22.55 12.66 21.72
CA PRO A 329 23.75 12.32 22.47
C PRO A 329 24.65 13.54 22.43
N GLN A 330 24.89 14.16 23.59
CA GLN A 330 25.69 15.38 23.66
C GLN A 330 27.02 15.09 22.97
N GLY A 331 27.28 15.79 21.86
CA GLY A 331 28.61 15.83 21.30
C GLY A 331 29.51 16.36 22.42
N HIS A 332 30.52 15.57 22.79
CA HIS A 332 31.65 16.08 23.55
C HIS A 332 32.15 17.34 22.83
N ALA A 333 31.80 18.51 23.38
CA ALA A 333 32.49 19.76 23.11
C ALA A 333 33.85 19.73 23.82
#